data_AF-A0A2W2B7N2-F1
#
_entry.id   AF-A0A2W2B7N2-F1
#
_cell.length_a   1.000
_cell.length_b   1.000
_cell.length_c   1.000
_cell.angle_alpha   90.00
_cell.angle_beta   90.00
_cell.angle_gamma   90.00
#
_symmetry.space_group_name_H-M   'P 1'
#
loop_
_entity.id
_entity.type
_entity.pdbx_description
1 polymer ?
#
loop_
_entity_poly.entity_id
_entity_poly.type
_entity_poly.pdbx_seq_one_letter_code
_entity_poly.pdbx_strand_id
1 'polypeptide(L)'
;MENEAILLQVRHGELVGVGSWVYVWLRPGTDRPVVYVGSTGVPPVVRIWLHLHDTDPEVGRVTARYPDVAHDPLDVLAFRVPPRLDRAAVKAALVDRLETRGLLSDRYFGDPPGLLTANGAVGPAVEWMAAQVAAHDGDGD
;
A
#
# COMPACT_ATOMS: atom_id res chain seq x y z
N MET A 1 -3.64 -25.36 21.97
CA MET A 1 -4.38 -24.66 20.91
C MET A 1 -5.62 -24.09 21.55
N GLU A 2 -5.65 -22.77 21.73
CA GLU A 2 -6.90 -22.10 22.04
C GLU A 2 -7.72 -22.08 20.76
N ASN A 3 -8.94 -22.61 20.81
CA ASN A 3 -9.84 -22.55 19.66
C ASN A 3 -10.38 -21.13 19.58
N GLU A 4 -9.99 -20.39 18.53
CA GLU A 4 -10.49 -19.05 18.24
C GLU A 4 -11.57 -19.10 17.15
N ALA A 5 -12.64 -18.32 17.33
CA ALA A 5 -13.66 -18.11 16.31
C ALA A 5 -13.83 -16.60 16.07
N ILE A 6 -13.78 -16.20 14.80
CA ILE A 6 -14.04 -14.81 14.36
C ILE A 6 -15.39 -14.72 13.66
N LEU A 7 -16.18 -13.69 13.98
CA LEU A 7 -17.44 -13.40 13.29
C LEU A 7 -17.18 -12.47 12.10
N LEU A 8 -17.40 -12.99 10.88
CA LEU A 8 -17.35 -12.20 9.66
C LEU A 8 -18.77 -12.05 9.10
N GLN A 9 -19.25 -10.81 9.01
CA GLN A 9 -20.58 -10.53 8.51
C GLN A 9 -20.53 -10.28 7.00
N VAL A 10 -21.32 -11.04 6.24
CA VAL A 10 -21.51 -10.83 4.79
C VAL A 10 -22.93 -10.35 4.54
N ARG A 11 -23.10 -9.27 3.80
CA ARG A 11 -24.40 -8.71 3.39
C ARG A 11 -24.32 -8.26 1.94
N HIS A 12 -25.27 -8.69 1.11
CA HIS A 12 -25.32 -8.34 -0.31
C HIS A 12 -24.03 -8.67 -1.09
N GLY A 13 -23.35 -9.76 -0.73
CA GLY A 13 -22.08 -10.15 -1.34
C GLY A 13 -20.85 -9.43 -0.79
N GLU A 14 -21.00 -8.49 0.13
CA GLU A 14 -19.92 -7.68 0.70
C GLU A 14 -19.62 -8.05 2.15
N LEU A 15 -18.34 -8.01 2.52
CA LEU A 15 -17.95 -8.07 3.93
C LEU A 15 -18.28 -6.76 4.63
N VAL A 16 -18.99 -6.84 5.75
CA VAL A 16 -19.34 -5.68 6.57
C VAL A 16 -18.20 -5.35 7.52
N GLY A 17 -17.91 -4.06 7.70
CA GLY A 17 -16.92 -3.59 8.66
C GLY A 17 -15.47 -3.70 8.20
N VAL A 18 -15.22 -4.07 6.94
CA VAL A 18 -13.88 -4.06 6.37
C VAL A 18 -13.42 -2.63 6.08
N GLY A 19 -12.13 -2.38 6.29
CA GLY A 19 -11.52 -1.06 6.11
C GLY A 19 -11.04 -0.81 4.68
N SER A 20 -11.02 0.45 4.29
CA SER A 20 -10.32 0.92 3.09
C SER A 20 -8.88 1.25 3.47
N TRP A 21 -7.90 0.76 2.71
CA TRP A 21 -6.48 0.94 3.00
C TRP A 21 -5.68 1.33 1.75
N VAL A 22 -4.66 2.15 1.95
CA VAL A 22 -3.55 2.36 1.01
C VAL A 22 -2.28 1.90 1.70
N TYR A 23 -1.40 1.22 1.00
CA TYR A 23 -0.14 0.72 1.55
C TYR A 23 1.02 0.95 0.61
N VAL A 24 2.20 1.07 1.19
CA VAL A 24 3.45 1.41 0.50
C VAL A 24 4.50 0.38 0.87
N TRP A 25 5.08 -0.28 -0.14
CA TRP A 25 6.22 -1.16 -0.01
C TRP A 25 7.51 -0.38 -0.12
N LEU A 26 8.42 -0.61 0.81
CA LEU A 26 9.63 0.19 1.03
C LEU A 26 10.85 -0.72 1.07
N ARG A 27 11.93 -0.28 0.42
CA ARG A 27 13.29 -0.76 0.68
C ARG A 27 13.92 0.14 1.74
N PRO A 28 14.13 -0.33 2.97
CA PRO A 28 14.75 0.46 4.03
C PRO A 28 16.19 0.84 3.66
N GLY A 29 16.70 1.93 4.24
CA GLY A 29 18.07 2.39 4.05
C GLY A 29 18.42 2.95 2.66
N THR A 30 17.42 3.31 1.83
CA THR A 30 17.66 3.92 0.51
C THR A 30 16.97 5.28 0.38
N ASP A 31 17.60 6.24 -0.32
CA ASP A 31 17.04 7.59 -0.54
C ASP A 31 15.71 7.59 -1.30
N ARG A 32 15.47 6.53 -2.11
CA ARG A 32 14.27 6.34 -2.93
C ARG A 32 13.63 4.99 -2.58
N PRO A 33 12.99 4.88 -1.40
CA PRO A 33 12.64 3.58 -0.83
C PRO A 33 11.40 2.95 -1.47
N VAL A 34 10.52 3.73 -2.09
CA VAL A 34 9.19 3.23 -2.49
C VAL A 34 9.26 2.40 -3.76
N VAL A 35 8.95 1.10 -3.65
CA VAL A 35 8.92 0.17 -4.80
C VAL A 35 7.50 -0.11 -5.31
N TYR A 36 6.49 0.04 -4.46
CA TYR A 36 5.10 -0.19 -4.86
C TYR A 36 4.11 0.53 -3.94
N VAL A 37 3.06 1.10 -4.53
CA VAL A 37 1.90 1.64 -3.80
C VAL A 37 0.66 0.86 -4.23
N GLY A 38 -0.03 0.27 -3.27
CA GLY A 38 -1.24 -0.49 -3.49
C GLY A 38 -2.39 0.01 -2.63
N SER A 39 -3.58 -0.53 -2.89
CA SER A 39 -4.76 -0.26 -2.07
C SER A 39 -5.62 -1.51 -1.95
N THR A 40 -6.41 -1.59 -0.88
CA THR A 40 -7.21 -2.78 -0.60
C THR A 40 -8.47 -2.46 0.22
N GLY A 41 -9.50 -3.29 0.07
CA GLY A 41 -10.71 -3.29 0.90
C GLY A 41 -10.70 -4.36 1.98
N VAL A 42 -9.64 -5.17 2.07
CA VAL A 42 -9.44 -6.20 3.10
C VAL A 42 -8.27 -5.81 4.01
N PRO A 43 -8.08 -6.46 5.18
CA PRO A 43 -6.94 -6.18 6.04
C PRO A 43 -5.60 -6.25 5.26
N PRO A 44 -4.68 -5.28 5.45
CA PRO A 44 -3.41 -5.22 4.71
C PRO A 44 -2.61 -6.51 4.78
N VAL A 45 -2.56 -7.16 5.95
CA VAL A 45 -1.87 -8.45 6.16
C VAL A 45 -2.35 -9.53 5.17
N VAL A 46 -3.66 -9.61 4.90
CA VAL A 46 -4.22 -10.58 3.95
C VAL A 46 -3.77 -10.22 2.53
N ARG A 47 -3.82 -8.94 2.16
CA ARG A 47 -3.42 -8.52 0.81
C ARG A 47 -1.93 -8.69 0.56
N ILE A 48 -1.08 -8.40 1.55
CA ILE A 48 0.37 -8.61 1.50
C ILE A 48 0.68 -10.11 1.39
N TRP A 49 0.02 -10.95 2.19
CA TRP A 49 0.20 -12.40 2.09
C TRP A 49 -0.15 -12.90 0.68
N LEU A 50 -1.27 -12.45 0.11
CA LEU A 50 -1.66 -12.80 -1.27
C LEU A 50 -0.64 -12.32 -2.31
N HIS A 51 -0.06 -11.13 -2.14
CA HIS A 51 0.98 -10.63 -3.02
C HIS A 51 2.24 -11.51 -3.07
N LEU A 52 2.53 -12.20 -1.97
CA LEU A 52 3.72 -13.04 -1.81
C LEU A 52 3.47 -14.49 -2.25
N HIS A 53 2.25 -15.00 -2.09
CA HIS A 53 1.97 -16.45 -2.18
C HIS A 53 1.02 -16.86 -3.30
N ASP A 54 0.23 -15.95 -3.86
CA ASP A 54 -0.70 -16.29 -4.93
C ASP A 54 0.03 -16.44 -6.27
N THR A 55 -0.36 -17.45 -7.07
CA THR A 55 0.26 -17.72 -8.38
C THR A 55 -0.33 -16.88 -9.51
N ASP A 56 -1.51 -16.29 -9.34
CA ASP A 56 -2.07 -15.35 -10.31
C ASP A 56 -1.24 -14.05 -10.28
N PRO A 57 -0.62 -13.62 -11.40
CA PRO A 57 0.26 -12.44 -11.42
C PRO A 57 -0.45 -11.10 -11.10
N GLU A 58 -1.78 -11.03 -11.16
CA GLU A 58 -2.53 -9.85 -10.76
C GLU A 58 -2.81 -9.82 -9.24
N VAL A 59 -2.84 -10.99 -8.61
CA VAL A 59 -2.99 -11.18 -7.16
C VAL A 59 -1.62 -11.22 -6.48
N GLY A 60 -0.74 -12.15 -6.88
CA GLY A 60 0.68 -12.30 -6.54
C GLY A 60 1.59 -11.22 -7.17
N ARG A 61 1.05 -10.00 -7.31
CA ARG A 61 1.64 -8.92 -8.10
C ARG A 61 3.06 -8.54 -7.71
N VAL A 62 3.40 -8.57 -6.42
CA VAL A 62 4.74 -8.21 -5.96
C VAL A 62 5.73 -9.29 -6.41
N THR A 63 5.44 -10.57 -6.16
CA THR A 63 6.28 -11.68 -6.65
C THR A 63 6.42 -11.67 -8.18
N ALA A 64 5.35 -11.35 -8.90
CA ALA A 64 5.37 -11.33 -10.36
C ALA A 64 6.17 -10.15 -10.96
N ARG A 65 6.20 -8.99 -10.30
CA ARG A 65 6.77 -7.73 -10.86
C ARG A 65 8.00 -7.21 -10.12
N TYR A 66 8.32 -7.78 -8.97
CA TYR A 66 9.49 -7.47 -8.16
C TYR A 66 10.21 -8.78 -7.79
N PRO A 67 11.02 -9.36 -8.70
CA PRO A 67 11.60 -10.69 -8.53
C PRO A 67 12.46 -10.86 -7.26
N ASP A 68 13.05 -9.78 -6.77
CA ASP A 68 13.92 -9.82 -5.59
C ASP A 68 13.14 -9.83 -4.26
N VAL A 69 11.80 -9.83 -4.27
CA VAL A 69 10.96 -9.83 -3.05
C VAL A 69 11.26 -11.01 -2.11
N ALA A 70 11.79 -12.10 -2.64
CA ALA A 70 12.16 -13.27 -1.83
C ALA A 70 13.46 -13.08 -1.03
N HIS A 71 14.25 -12.04 -1.33
CA HIS A 71 15.58 -11.83 -0.77
C HIS A 71 15.75 -10.42 -0.17
N ASP A 72 15.17 -9.40 -0.81
CA ASP A 72 15.25 -8.01 -0.36
C ASP A 72 14.44 -7.84 0.94
N PRO A 73 15.01 -7.24 2.00
CA PRO A 73 14.23 -6.82 3.15
C PRO A 73 13.28 -5.71 2.70
N LEU A 74 11.98 -5.91 2.89
CA LEU A 74 10.96 -4.95 2.51
C LEU A 74 10.01 -4.69 3.67
N ASP A 75 9.73 -3.41 3.92
CA ASP A 75 8.71 -2.97 4.86
C ASP A 75 7.43 -2.62 4.12
N VAL A 76 6.29 -2.73 4.82
CA VAL A 76 5.01 -2.25 4.31
C VAL A 76 4.34 -1.33 5.32
N LEU A 77 4.25 -0.04 4.99
CA LEU A 77 3.42 0.91 5.73
C LEU A 77 2.00 0.88 5.18
N ALA A 78 1.02 0.55 6.02
CA ALA A 78 -0.39 0.53 5.66
C ALA A 78 -1.19 1.61 6.39
N PHE A 79 -1.87 2.44 5.63
CA PHE A 79 -2.66 3.56 6.11
C PHE A 79 -4.14 3.30 5.91
N ARG A 80 -4.92 3.44 6.98
CA ARG A 80 -6.38 3.38 6.88
C ARG A 80 -6.88 4.63 6.17
N VAL A 81 -7.66 4.44 5.13
CA VAL A 81 -8.34 5.54 4.41
C VAL A 81 -9.65 5.86 5.13
N PRO A 82 -9.87 7.12 5.54
CA PRO A 82 -11.13 7.56 6.11
C PRO A 82 -12.30 7.24 5.18
N PRO A 83 -13.47 6.75 5.67
CA PRO A 83 -14.59 6.37 4.82
C PRO A 83 -15.15 7.47 3.92
N ARG A 84 -14.90 8.73 4.27
CA ARG A 84 -15.30 9.92 3.48
C ARG A 84 -14.41 10.19 2.27
N LEU A 85 -13.27 9.49 2.13
CA LEU A 85 -12.32 9.67 1.05
C LEU A 85 -12.37 8.48 0.10
N ASP A 86 -12.28 8.75 -1.19
CA ASP A 86 -12.14 7.72 -2.20
C ASP A 86 -10.74 7.08 -2.15
N ARG A 87 -10.68 5.75 -2.08
CA ARG A 87 -9.42 5.00 -1.95
C ARG A 87 -8.52 5.17 -3.16
N ALA A 88 -9.10 5.16 -4.36
CA ALA A 88 -8.33 5.27 -5.60
C ALA A 88 -7.73 6.68 -5.72
N ALA A 89 -8.50 7.71 -5.38
CA ALA A 89 -8.03 9.09 -5.34
C ALA A 89 -6.90 9.30 -4.32
N VAL A 90 -7.02 8.73 -3.11
CA VAL A 90 -5.92 8.79 -2.11
C VAL A 90 -4.67 8.07 -2.62
N LYS A 91 -4.81 6.86 -3.20
CA LYS A 91 -3.68 6.12 -3.76
C LYS A 91 -2.95 6.94 -4.82
N ALA A 92 -3.67 7.48 -5.80
CA ALA A 92 -3.07 8.23 -6.89
C ALA A 92 -2.38 9.51 -6.41
N ALA A 93 -3.05 10.29 -5.55
CA ALA A 93 -2.45 11.49 -4.97
C ALA A 93 -1.21 11.18 -4.11
N LEU A 94 -1.19 10.02 -3.42
CA LEU A 94 -0.01 9.58 -2.68
C LEU A 94 1.15 9.25 -3.61
N VAL A 95 0.92 8.55 -4.74
CA VAL A 95 1.96 8.27 -5.74
C VAL A 95 2.56 9.57 -6.26
N ASP A 96 1.72 10.54 -6.66
CA ASP A 96 2.17 11.85 -7.15
C ASP A 96 2.98 12.61 -6.10
N ARG A 97 2.55 12.55 -4.84
CA ARG A 97 3.24 13.23 -3.75
C ARG A 97 4.59 12.59 -3.42
N LEU A 98 4.67 11.26 -3.45
CA LEU A 98 5.93 10.53 -3.27
C LEU A 98 6.92 10.82 -4.40
N GLU A 99 6.45 10.90 -5.64
CA GLU A 99 7.28 11.28 -6.79
C GLU A 99 7.79 12.72 -6.66
N THR A 100 6.92 13.66 -6.30
CA THR A 100 7.29 15.07 -6.10
C THR A 100 8.37 15.24 -5.01
N ARG A 101 8.40 14.32 -4.02
CA ARG A 101 9.41 14.28 -2.97
C ARG A 101 10.65 13.47 -3.34
N GLY A 102 10.70 12.88 -4.53
CA GLY A 102 11.80 12.06 -5.01
C GLY A 102 11.86 10.67 -4.40
N LEU A 103 10.79 10.17 -3.76
CA LEU A 103 10.82 8.94 -2.96
C LEU A 103 10.52 7.66 -3.76
N LEU A 104 9.96 7.76 -4.97
CA LEU A 104 9.73 6.58 -5.82
C LEU A 104 11.07 6.02 -6.29
N SER A 105 11.28 4.73 -6.10
CA SER A 105 12.46 4.01 -6.55
C SER A 105 12.53 3.93 -8.07
N ASP A 106 13.74 3.81 -8.63
CA ASP A 106 13.92 3.41 -10.03
C ASP A 106 13.36 2.01 -10.34
N ARG A 107 13.12 1.20 -9.30
CA ARG A 107 12.47 -0.12 -9.39
C ARG A 107 10.95 -0.07 -9.13
N TYR A 108 10.36 1.13 -9.09
CA TYR A 108 8.93 1.27 -8.86
C TYR A 108 8.12 0.64 -10.01
N PHE A 109 7.14 -0.20 -9.67
CA PHE A 109 6.35 -0.96 -10.67
C PHE A 109 4.82 -0.77 -10.52
N GLY A 110 4.40 0.23 -9.74
CA GLY A 110 2.99 0.57 -9.56
C GLY A 110 2.42 1.44 -10.69
N ASP A 111 1.28 2.07 -10.41
CA ASP A 111 0.68 3.02 -11.35
C ASP A 111 1.58 4.25 -11.50
N PRO A 112 1.80 4.78 -12.72
CA PRO A 112 2.67 5.93 -12.92
C PRO A 112 2.08 7.22 -12.33
N PRO A 113 2.93 8.17 -11.92
CA PRO A 113 2.48 9.47 -11.44
C PRO A 113 1.88 10.33 -12.57
N GLY A 114 1.06 11.32 -12.21
CA GLY A 114 0.53 12.34 -13.11
C GLY A 114 -0.81 12.01 -13.79
N LEU A 115 -1.47 10.93 -13.37
CA LEU A 115 -2.74 10.50 -13.97
C LEU A 115 -3.99 11.17 -13.38
N LEU A 116 -3.91 11.83 -12.21
CA LEU A 116 -5.07 12.43 -11.55
C LEU A 116 -4.79 13.83 -10.98
N THR A 117 -5.70 14.77 -11.21
CA THR A 117 -5.68 16.08 -10.54
C THR A 117 -6.07 15.93 -9.07
N ALA A 118 -5.22 16.44 -8.17
CA ALA A 118 -5.49 16.40 -6.74
C ALA A 118 -6.82 17.10 -6.42
N ASN A 119 -7.83 16.32 -6.04
CA ASN A 119 -8.99 16.86 -5.35
C ASN A 119 -8.50 17.31 -3.96
N GLY A 120 -8.60 18.61 -3.64
CA GLY A 120 -8.08 19.17 -2.39
C GLY A 120 -8.56 18.45 -1.12
N ALA A 121 -9.68 17.71 -1.21
CA ALA A 121 -10.21 16.88 -0.13
C ALA A 121 -9.25 15.80 0.41
N VAL A 122 -8.34 15.25 -0.42
CA VAL A 122 -7.39 14.20 0.01
C VAL A 122 -6.04 14.75 0.48
N GLY A 123 -5.74 16.02 0.18
CA GLY A 123 -4.43 16.64 0.41
C GLY A 123 -3.87 16.44 1.81
N PRO A 124 -4.60 16.80 2.90
CA PRO A 124 -4.09 16.66 4.26
C PRO A 124 -3.74 15.21 4.65
N ALA A 125 -4.54 14.23 4.20
CA ALA A 125 -4.28 12.83 4.48
C ALA A 125 -3.03 12.34 3.73
N VAL A 126 -2.91 12.73 2.46
CA VAL A 126 -1.77 12.38 1.60
C VAL A 126 -0.47 13.01 2.10
N GLU A 127 -0.49 14.27 2.52
CA GLU A 127 0.70 14.93 3.08
C GLU A 127 1.20 14.22 4.35
N TRP A 128 0.27 13.83 5.23
CA TRP A 128 0.62 13.07 6.42
C TRP A 128 1.20 11.69 6.05
N MET A 129 0.56 10.93 5.16
CA MET A 129 1.06 9.62 4.71
C MET A 129 2.46 9.73 4.07
N ALA A 130 2.67 10.70 3.18
CA ALA A 130 3.96 10.93 2.55
C ALA A 130 5.04 11.35 3.56
N ALA A 131 4.67 12.07 4.63
CA ALA A 131 5.59 12.38 5.72
C ALA A 131 5.95 11.14 6.55
N GLN A 132 5.00 10.22 6.79
CA GLN A 132 5.29 8.94 7.46
C GLN A 132 6.24 8.07 6.61
N VAL A 133 6.02 8.02 5.29
CA VAL A 133 6.92 7.30 4.38
C VAL A 133 8.33 7.93 4.38
N ALA A 134 8.42 9.26 4.34
CA ALA A 134 9.72 9.95 4.34
C ALA A 134 10.48 9.82 5.66
N ALA A 135 9.79 9.60 6.77
CA ALA A 135 10.38 9.42 8.10
C ALA A 135 10.70 7.95 8.42
N HIS A 136 10.41 7.03 7.50
CA HIS A 136 10.66 5.61 7.69
C HIS A 136 12.09 5.27 7.30
N ASP A 137 12.96 5.15 8.29
CA ASP A 137 14.38 4.81 8.09
C ASP A 137 14.62 3.28 8.01
N GLY A 138 13.64 2.47 8.43
CA GLY A 138 13.74 1.02 8.55
C GLY A 138 14.64 0.59 9.70
N ASP A 139 14.16 -0.30 10.57
CA ASP A 139 15.05 -0.96 11.51
C ASP A 139 15.82 -2.03 10.72
N GLY A 140 17.11 -1.79 10.49
CA GLY A 140 17.99 -2.78 9.88
C GLY A 140 18.21 -3.95 10.83
N ASP A 141 17.46 -5.03 10.62
CA ASP A 141 17.77 -6.36 11.17
C ASP A 141 18.94 -7.02 10.40
#